data_AF-A0ABD3Z953-F1
#
_entry.id   AF-A0ABD3Z953-F1
#
_cell.length_a   1.000
_cell.length_b   1.000
_cell.length_c   1.000
_cell.angle_alpha   90.00
_cell.angle_beta   90.00
_cell.angle_gamma   90.00
#
_symmetry.space_group_name_H-M   'P 1'
#
loop_
_entity.id
_entity.type
_entity.pdbx_description
1 polymer ?
#
loop_
_entity_poly.entity_id
_entity_poly.type
_entity_poly.pdbx_seq_one_letter_code
_entity_poly.pdbx_strand_id
1 'polypeptide(L)'
;GANIMSLYATGTITGALNATTITGTGTKWSDAKIGITNGSVLFVSSNAGVDGVYQVKRVISDTSIELVQPIYKAFTNSKYSILVAESASTAAWSNQLAATLGYYQAQMDGWQQIMTGTGDIALTAPDGTKVTIKSFTKLSNDLDKKANAGDNSDITSISGLKTALSI
;
A
#
# COMPACT_ATOMS: atom_id res chain seq x y z
N GLY A 1 -13.52 -20.27 -10.26
CA GLY A 1 -13.78 -18.85 -9.93
C GLY A 1 -12.90 -18.49 -8.76
N ALA A 2 -12.16 -17.39 -8.84
CA ALA A 2 -11.25 -16.95 -7.80
C ALA A 2 -12.04 -16.55 -6.55
N ASN A 3 -11.74 -17.18 -5.40
CA ASN A 3 -12.22 -16.70 -4.11
C ASN A 3 -11.34 -15.52 -3.70
N ILE A 4 -11.95 -14.34 -3.73
CA ILE A 4 -11.38 -13.06 -3.31
C ILE A 4 -11.38 -13.05 -1.78
N MET A 5 -10.32 -12.50 -1.15
CA MET A 5 -10.30 -12.16 0.28
C MET A 5 -11.64 -11.53 0.68
N SER A 6 -12.37 -12.16 1.59
CA SER A 6 -13.64 -11.64 2.07
C SER A 6 -13.39 -10.61 3.17
N LEU A 7 -14.11 -9.50 3.13
CA LEU A 7 -14.10 -8.47 4.17
C LEU A 7 -15.37 -8.60 5.00
N TYR A 8 -15.23 -8.80 6.31
CA TYR A 8 -16.36 -8.71 7.22
C TYR A 8 -16.55 -7.27 7.69
N ALA A 9 -17.71 -6.66 7.40
CA ALA A 9 -17.99 -5.24 7.70
C ALA A 9 -19.39 -5.01 8.30
N THR A 10 -20.04 -6.06 8.79
CA THR A 10 -21.40 -5.96 9.34
C THR A 10 -21.37 -5.30 10.72
N GLY A 11 -22.28 -4.35 10.95
CA GLY A 11 -22.41 -3.65 12.23
C GLY A 11 -21.53 -2.40 12.35
N THR A 12 -21.28 -2.00 13.59
CA THR A 12 -20.42 -0.86 13.96
C THR A 12 -19.60 -1.20 15.20
N ILE A 13 -18.55 -0.42 15.46
CA ILE A 13 -17.66 -0.63 16.60
C ILE A 13 -17.45 0.63 17.43
N THR A 14 -17.22 0.42 18.72
CA THR A 14 -16.84 1.44 19.69
C THR A 14 -15.62 0.97 20.49
N GLY A 15 -14.70 1.88 20.75
CA GLY A 15 -13.47 1.60 21.48
C GLY A 15 -12.92 2.88 22.14
N ALA A 16 -12.56 2.77 23.42
CA ALA A 16 -12.01 3.88 24.18
C ALA A 16 -10.48 4.00 24.00
N LEU A 17 -9.94 5.20 24.13
CA LEU A 17 -8.50 5.44 24.11
C LEU A 17 -7.80 4.58 25.17
N ASN A 18 -6.66 3.98 24.81
CA ASN A 18 -5.85 3.07 25.62
C ASN A 18 -6.50 1.72 26.00
N ALA A 19 -7.76 1.47 25.62
CA ALA A 19 -8.37 0.16 25.82
C ALA A 19 -7.82 -0.85 24.79
N THR A 20 -7.83 -2.14 25.15
CA THR A 20 -7.50 -3.24 24.24
C THR A 20 -8.75 -4.01 23.78
N THR A 21 -9.93 -3.66 24.28
CA THR A 21 -11.18 -4.32 23.91
C THR A 21 -12.05 -3.37 23.11
N ILE A 22 -12.62 -3.88 22.03
CA ILE A 22 -13.63 -3.18 21.23
C ILE A 22 -14.99 -3.84 21.42
N THR A 23 -16.03 -3.03 21.37
CA THR A 23 -17.43 -3.47 21.45
C THR A 23 -18.10 -3.28 20.09
N GLY A 24 -18.75 -4.32 19.61
CA GLY A 24 -19.52 -4.34 18.37
C GLY A 24 -21.03 -4.20 18.62
N THR A 25 -21.72 -3.53 17.70
CA THR A 25 -23.19 -3.47 17.64
C THR A 25 -23.65 -4.07 16.31
N GLY A 26 -24.55 -5.06 16.37
CA GLY A 26 -25.03 -5.77 15.16
C GLY A 26 -23.98 -6.66 14.51
N THR A 27 -22.92 -7.01 15.24
CA THR A 27 -21.82 -7.86 14.80
C THR A 27 -22.09 -9.33 15.13
N LYS A 28 -21.34 -10.24 14.48
CA LYS A 28 -21.47 -11.70 14.60
C LYS A 28 -20.12 -12.38 14.71
N TRP A 29 -19.15 -11.74 15.36
CA TRP A 29 -17.74 -12.12 15.30
C TRP A 29 -17.42 -13.55 15.72
N SER A 30 -18.25 -14.18 16.55
CA SER A 30 -18.02 -15.55 17.01
C SER A 30 -18.57 -16.62 16.06
N ASP A 31 -19.29 -16.23 15.00
CA ASP A 31 -19.73 -17.18 13.97
C ASP A 31 -18.52 -17.68 13.18
N ALA A 32 -18.22 -18.97 13.36
CA ALA A 32 -17.11 -19.65 12.72
C ALA A 32 -17.15 -19.56 11.18
N LYS A 33 -18.34 -19.37 10.58
CA LYS A 33 -18.50 -19.20 9.13
C LYS A 33 -17.90 -17.88 8.61
N ILE A 34 -17.74 -16.89 9.49
CA ILE A 34 -17.16 -15.59 9.14
C ILE A 34 -15.64 -15.68 9.01
N GLY A 35 -14.98 -16.59 9.75
CA GLY A 35 -13.54 -16.83 9.60
C GLY A 35 -12.65 -15.73 10.21
N ILE A 36 -13.12 -15.02 11.24
CA ILE A 36 -12.24 -14.12 12.02
C ILE A 36 -11.35 -14.99 12.91
N THR A 37 -10.04 -14.86 12.74
CA THR A 37 -9.05 -15.63 13.50
C THR A 37 -8.14 -14.72 14.31
N ASN A 38 -7.41 -15.29 15.26
CA ASN A 38 -6.30 -14.59 15.90
C ASN A 38 -5.33 -14.14 14.81
N GLY A 39 -4.90 -12.88 14.86
CA GLY A 39 -4.07 -12.26 13.85
C GLY A 39 -4.82 -11.58 12.70
N SER A 40 -6.15 -11.73 12.59
CA SER A 40 -6.96 -10.95 11.63
C SER A 40 -6.71 -9.45 11.79
N VAL A 41 -6.71 -8.73 10.67
CA VAL A 41 -6.49 -7.28 10.65
C VAL A 41 -7.83 -6.57 10.60
N LEU A 42 -8.04 -5.63 11.53
CA LEU A 42 -9.21 -4.79 11.65
C LEU A 42 -8.86 -3.36 11.20
N PHE A 43 -9.64 -2.83 10.28
CA PHE A 43 -9.59 -1.44 9.84
C PHE A 43 -10.78 -0.70 10.42
N VAL A 44 -10.52 0.41 11.12
CA VAL A 44 -11.55 1.36 11.57
C VAL A 44 -11.62 2.47 10.54
N SER A 45 -12.82 2.79 10.07
CA SER A 45 -13.03 3.82 9.06
C SER A 45 -13.92 4.94 9.60
N SER A 46 -13.59 6.16 9.21
CA SER A 46 -14.41 7.36 9.36
C SER A 46 -14.76 7.94 7.98
N ASN A 47 -15.53 9.02 7.95
CA ASN A 47 -15.84 9.73 6.71
C ASN A 47 -14.58 10.32 6.02
N ALA A 48 -13.45 10.40 6.72
CA ALA A 48 -12.19 10.94 6.22
C ALA A 48 -11.18 9.86 5.79
N GLY A 49 -11.51 8.57 5.92
CA GLY A 49 -10.63 7.45 5.57
C GLY A 49 -10.42 6.46 6.70
N VAL A 50 -9.25 5.80 6.74
CA VAL A 50 -8.91 4.81 7.78
C VAL A 50 -8.41 5.54 9.03
N ASP A 51 -9.18 5.44 10.11
CA ASP A 51 -8.88 6.03 11.41
C ASP A 51 -7.98 5.13 12.27
N GLY A 52 -7.96 3.83 11.99
CA GLY A 52 -6.91 2.97 12.51
C GLY A 52 -6.89 1.52 12.06
N VAL A 53 -5.75 0.89 12.33
CA VAL A 53 -5.46 -0.49 11.93
C VAL A 53 -5.01 -1.25 13.17
N TYR A 54 -5.71 -2.34 13.48
CA TYR A 54 -5.46 -3.13 14.68
C TYR A 54 -5.40 -4.61 14.34
N GLN A 55 -4.61 -5.35 15.12
CA GLN A 55 -4.57 -6.80 15.03
C GLN A 55 -5.49 -7.42 16.09
N VAL A 56 -6.37 -8.33 15.66
CA VAL A 56 -7.22 -9.13 16.54
C VAL A 56 -6.35 -10.09 17.33
N LYS A 57 -6.32 -9.96 18.66
CA LYS A 57 -5.68 -10.93 19.56
C LYS A 57 -6.55 -12.16 19.73
N ARG A 58 -7.85 -11.96 19.97
CA ARG A 58 -8.88 -13.00 19.99
C ARG A 58 -10.28 -12.42 19.87
N VAL A 59 -11.20 -13.23 19.37
CA VAL A 59 -12.65 -12.98 19.49
C VAL A 59 -13.11 -13.47 20.85
N ILE A 60 -13.78 -12.60 21.62
CA ILE A 60 -14.35 -12.94 22.93
C ILE A 60 -15.81 -13.38 22.76
N SER A 61 -16.59 -12.68 21.93
CA SER A 61 -17.99 -12.96 21.64
C SER A 61 -18.44 -12.34 20.31
N ASP A 62 -19.72 -12.51 19.94
CA ASP A 62 -20.33 -11.83 18.78
C ASP A 62 -20.10 -10.32 18.74
N THR A 63 -19.93 -9.69 19.91
CA THR A 63 -19.87 -8.24 20.10
C THR A 63 -18.63 -7.78 20.86
N SER A 64 -17.65 -8.66 21.09
CA SER A 64 -16.40 -8.28 21.77
C SER A 64 -15.17 -8.92 21.13
N ILE A 65 -14.18 -8.09 20.84
CA ILE A 65 -12.85 -8.49 20.35
C ILE A 65 -11.79 -7.86 21.24
N GLU A 66 -10.77 -8.65 21.58
CA GLU A 66 -9.54 -8.15 22.18
C GLU A 66 -8.50 -7.92 21.09
N LEU A 67 -7.81 -6.78 21.15
CA LEU A 67 -6.75 -6.35 20.25
C LEU A 67 -5.37 -6.63 20.86
N VAL A 68 -4.36 -6.80 20.00
CA VAL A 68 -2.96 -6.99 20.44
C VAL A 68 -2.39 -5.71 21.04
N GLN A 69 -2.76 -4.56 20.47
CA GLN A 69 -2.25 -3.24 20.85
C GLN A 69 -3.39 -2.36 21.38
N PRO A 70 -3.11 -1.44 22.31
CA PRO A 70 -4.11 -0.49 22.80
C PRO A 70 -4.56 0.47 21.70
N ILE A 71 -5.80 0.92 21.80
CA ILE A 71 -6.43 1.88 20.90
C ILE A 71 -5.76 3.24 21.06
N TYR A 72 -5.19 3.80 19.99
CA TYR A 72 -4.50 5.09 20.01
C TYR A 72 -5.41 6.29 19.67
N LYS A 73 -6.60 6.02 19.09
CA LYS A 73 -7.62 7.02 18.79
C LYS A 73 -8.99 6.40 19.10
N ALA A 74 -9.74 7.00 20.02
CA ALA A 74 -11.07 6.53 20.38
C ALA A 74 -12.04 6.64 19.18
N PHE A 75 -12.97 5.72 19.09
CA PHE A 75 -14.01 5.69 18.06
C PHE A 75 -15.34 5.22 18.66
N THR A 76 -16.44 5.77 18.16
CA THR A 76 -17.78 5.50 18.66
C THR A 76 -18.72 5.25 17.49
N ASN A 77 -19.36 4.09 17.47
CA ASN A 77 -20.28 3.68 16.41
C ASN A 77 -19.68 3.78 14.99
N SER A 78 -18.36 3.56 14.88
CA SER A 78 -17.61 3.71 13.64
C SER A 78 -17.83 2.51 12.71
N LYS A 79 -17.67 2.76 11.41
CA LYS A 79 -17.58 1.70 10.40
C LYS A 79 -16.22 1.01 10.50
N TYR A 80 -16.19 -0.23 10.07
CA TYR A 80 -14.99 -1.04 10.14
C TYR A 80 -15.03 -2.16 9.11
N SER A 81 -13.88 -2.77 8.89
CA SER A 81 -13.79 -4.03 8.18
C SER A 81 -12.72 -4.92 8.81
N ILE A 82 -12.94 -6.24 8.80
CA ILE A 82 -11.96 -7.23 9.26
C ILE A 82 -11.59 -8.10 8.06
N LEU A 83 -10.29 -8.23 7.81
CA LEU A 83 -9.77 -9.24 6.90
C LEU A 83 -9.95 -10.62 7.53
N VAL A 84 -10.80 -11.42 6.91
CA VAL A 84 -11.05 -12.80 7.33
C VAL A 84 -10.31 -13.75 6.41
N ALA A 85 -9.62 -14.71 7.01
CA ALA A 85 -9.04 -15.81 6.26
C ALA A 85 -10.18 -16.77 5.92
N GLU A 86 -10.41 -17.02 4.63
CA GLU A 86 -11.27 -18.14 4.27
C GLU A 86 -10.54 -19.43 4.67
N SER A 87 -11.26 -20.37 5.30
CA SER A 87 -10.73 -21.62 5.88
C SER A 87 -10.18 -22.63 4.85
N ALA A 88 -9.87 -22.19 3.63
CA ALA A 88 -9.22 -22.96 2.59
C ALA A 88 -7.97 -22.23 2.08
N SER A 89 -6.85 -22.47 2.76
CA SER A 89 -5.52 -22.73 2.20
C SER A 89 -4.40 -21.82 2.74
N THR A 90 -3.56 -22.44 3.55
CA THR A 90 -2.16 -22.05 3.73
C THR A 90 -1.48 -21.80 2.38
N ALA A 91 -1.88 -22.50 1.32
CA ALA A 91 -1.41 -22.27 -0.05
C ALA A 91 -1.81 -20.91 -0.64
N ALA A 92 -3.00 -20.36 -0.37
CA ALA A 92 -3.37 -19.02 -0.84
C ALA A 92 -2.59 -17.93 -0.11
N TRP A 93 -2.35 -18.09 1.20
CA TRP A 93 -1.43 -17.21 1.92
C TRP A 93 0.00 -17.37 1.41
N SER A 94 0.47 -18.59 1.15
CA SER A 94 1.77 -18.82 0.50
C SER A 94 1.84 -18.24 -0.90
N ASN A 95 0.77 -18.28 -1.68
CA ASN A 95 0.69 -17.70 -3.02
C ASN A 95 0.63 -16.17 -2.95
N GLN A 96 -0.10 -15.59 -1.98
CA GLN A 96 -0.14 -14.16 -1.76
C GLN A 96 1.22 -13.67 -1.26
N LEU A 97 1.84 -14.36 -0.30
CA LEU A 97 3.20 -14.11 0.15
C LEU A 97 4.19 -14.24 -1.02
N ALA A 98 4.10 -15.29 -1.84
CA ALA A 98 4.95 -15.49 -3.01
C ALA A 98 4.73 -14.41 -4.08
N ALA A 99 3.48 -13.96 -4.28
CA ALA A 99 3.16 -12.86 -5.17
C ALA A 99 3.71 -11.53 -4.63
N THR A 100 3.60 -11.28 -3.32
CA THR A 100 4.17 -10.12 -2.65
C THR A 100 5.70 -10.14 -2.70
N LEU A 101 6.33 -11.28 -2.44
CA LEU A 101 7.79 -11.43 -2.52
C LEU A 101 8.27 -11.32 -3.98
N GLY A 102 7.59 -11.95 -4.93
CA GLY A 102 7.86 -11.83 -6.36
C GLY A 102 7.70 -10.38 -6.84
N TYR A 103 6.71 -9.66 -6.30
CA TYR A 103 6.54 -8.23 -6.53
C TYR A 103 7.72 -7.42 -5.98
N TYR A 104 8.11 -7.63 -4.73
CA TYR A 104 9.27 -6.96 -4.15
C TYR A 104 10.55 -7.24 -4.95
N GLN A 105 10.74 -8.49 -5.40
CA GLN A 105 11.87 -8.86 -6.25
C GLN A 105 11.82 -8.13 -7.59
N ALA A 106 10.66 -8.13 -8.27
CA ALA A 106 10.51 -7.43 -9.55
C ALA A 106 10.74 -5.91 -9.42
N GLN A 107 10.36 -5.30 -8.30
CA GLN A 107 10.69 -3.91 -8.02
C GLN A 107 12.18 -3.70 -7.80
N MET A 108 12.83 -4.55 -7.01
CA MET A 108 14.28 -4.46 -6.78
C MET A 108 15.08 -4.65 -8.07
N ASP A 109 14.69 -5.61 -8.90
CA ASP A 109 15.30 -5.85 -10.21
C ASP A 109 15.07 -4.65 -11.14
N GLY A 110 13.85 -4.08 -11.16
CA GLY A 110 13.54 -2.87 -11.90
C GLY A 110 14.39 -1.68 -11.45
N TRP A 111 14.54 -1.46 -10.13
CA TRP A 111 15.39 -0.42 -9.57
C TRP A 111 16.87 -0.65 -9.89
N GLN A 112 17.35 -1.90 -9.83
CA GLN A 112 18.71 -2.23 -10.23
C GLN A 112 18.93 -1.90 -11.71
N GLN A 113 18.02 -2.28 -12.60
CA GLN A 113 18.11 -1.96 -14.03
C GLN A 113 18.07 -0.45 -14.28
N ILE A 114 17.27 0.32 -13.53
CA ILE A 114 17.27 1.79 -13.62
C ILE A 114 18.63 2.36 -13.22
N MET A 115 19.22 1.86 -12.14
CA MET A 115 20.46 2.39 -11.58
C MET A 115 21.72 1.96 -12.34
N THR A 116 21.76 0.74 -12.88
CA THR A 116 22.98 0.16 -13.49
C THR A 116 22.85 -0.12 -14.99
N GLY A 117 21.64 -0.05 -15.53
CA GLY A 117 21.40 -0.27 -16.96
C GLY A 117 21.86 0.92 -17.80
N THR A 118 21.89 0.70 -19.12
CA THR A 118 22.32 1.71 -20.10
C THR A 118 21.26 2.04 -21.16
N GLY A 119 20.09 1.40 -21.08
CA GLY A 119 19.02 1.47 -22.06
C GLY A 119 17.66 1.88 -21.49
N ASP A 120 16.62 1.65 -22.29
CA ASP A 120 15.23 1.73 -21.87
C ASP A 120 14.82 0.45 -21.13
N ILE A 121 14.03 0.60 -20.09
CA ILE A 121 13.62 -0.47 -19.17
C ILE A 121 12.10 -0.53 -19.19
N ALA A 122 11.56 -1.66 -19.60
CA ALA A 122 10.13 -1.91 -19.57
C ALA A 122 9.75 -2.47 -18.20
N LEU A 123 8.90 -1.73 -17.48
CA LEU A 123 8.32 -2.15 -16.21
C LEU A 123 6.82 -2.39 -16.39
N THR A 124 6.27 -3.30 -15.60
CA THR A 124 4.82 -3.49 -15.50
C THR A 124 4.39 -3.01 -14.11
N ALA A 125 3.56 -1.98 -14.08
CA ALA A 125 2.98 -1.42 -12.87
C ALA A 125 1.93 -2.37 -12.26
N PRO A 126 1.59 -2.20 -10.97
CA PRO A 126 0.70 -3.13 -10.25
C PRO A 126 -0.71 -3.25 -10.84
N ASP A 127 -1.19 -2.19 -11.49
CA ASP A 127 -2.47 -2.13 -12.20
C ASP A 127 -2.42 -2.81 -13.59
N GLY A 128 -1.29 -3.40 -13.96
CA GLY A 128 -1.04 -4.03 -15.26
C GLY A 128 -0.52 -3.05 -16.32
N THR A 129 -0.40 -1.76 -16.00
CA THR A 129 0.07 -0.75 -16.94
C THR A 129 1.54 -0.98 -17.28
N LYS A 130 1.89 -1.07 -18.56
CA LYS A 130 3.28 -1.14 -19.00
C LYS A 130 3.85 0.27 -19.07
N VAL A 131 4.96 0.50 -18.36
CA VAL A 131 5.65 1.79 -18.30
C VAL A 131 7.09 1.58 -18.76
N THR A 132 7.56 2.45 -19.66
CA THR A 132 8.97 2.46 -20.07
C THR A 132 9.71 3.57 -19.33
N ILE A 133 10.77 3.21 -18.62
CA ILE A 133 11.63 4.14 -17.89
C ILE A 133 13.03 4.09 -18.50
N LYS A 134 13.68 5.24 -18.64
CA LYS A 134 15.09 5.31 -19.05
C LYS A 134 15.99 5.02 -17.85
N SER A 135 17.01 4.18 -18.02
CA SER A 135 18.09 4.07 -17.04
C SER A 135 18.73 5.44 -16.77
N PHE A 136 19.34 5.63 -15.60
CA PHE A 136 20.03 6.87 -15.28
C PHE A 136 21.15 7.19 -16.27
N THR A 137 21.92 6.18 -16.72
CA THR A 137 22.94 6.37 -17.75
C THR A 137 22.33 6.84 -19.07
N LYS A 138 21.22 6.24 -19.53
CA LYS A 138 20.55 6.68 -20.75
C LYS A 138 19.97 8.08 -20.61
N LEU A 139 19.34 8.40 -19.48
CA LEU A 139 18.77 9.70 -19.22
C LEU A 139 19.86 10.79 -19.24
N SER A 140 21.00 10.55 -18.56
CA SER A 140 22.16 11.45 -18.59
C SER A 140 22.64 11.68 -20.02
N ASN A 141 22.88 10.59 -20.78
CA ASN A 141 23.34 10.68 -22.16
C ASN A 141 22.36 11.42 -23.08
N ASP A 142 21.05 11.19 -22.90
CA ASP A 142 20.01 11.87 -23.69
C ASP A 142 19.93 13.37 -23.31
N LEU A 143 20.14 13.72 -22.04
CA LEU A 143 20.23 15.12 -21.58
C LEU A 143 21.47 15.81 -22.15
N ASP A 144 22.63 15.18 -22.07
CA ASP A 144 23.90 15.71 -22.60
C ASP A 144 23.80 15.94 -24.10
N LYS A 145 23.26 14.97 -24.85
CA LYS A 145 23.00 15.12 -26.29
C LYS A 145 22.08 16.29 -26.59
N LYS A 146 21.01 16.46 -25.81
CA LYS A 146 20.05 17.55 -26.02
C LYS A 146 20.65 18.92 -25.69
N ALA A 147 21.44 19.02 -24.62
CA ALA A 147 22.16 20.23 -24.27
C ALA A 147 23.18 20.62 -25.36
N ASN A 148 23.93 19.63 -25.86
CA ASN A 148 24.93 19.84 -26.92
C ASN A 148 24.34 20.10 -28.31
N ALA A 149 23.05 19.81 -28.53
CA ALA A 149 22.37 20.06 -29.80
C ALA A 149 21.75 21.46 -29.89
N GLY A 150 21.78 22.26 -28.81
CA GLY A 150 21.26 23.63 -28.83
C GLY A 150 22.23 24.60 -29.53
N ASP A 151 21.67 25.64 -30.16
CA ASP A 151 22.44 26.71 -30.81
C ASP A 151 23.36 27.47 -29.82
N ASN A 152 23.12 27.32 -28.52
CA ASN A 152 23.89 27.91 -27.43
C ASN A 152 24.79 26.89 -26.69
N SER A 153 25.08 25.73 -27.29
CA SER A 153 25.88 24.65 -26.70
C SER A 153 27.32 25.07 -26.31
N ASP A 154 27.83 26.17 -26.87
CA ASP A 154 29.14 26.76 -26.60
C ASP A 154 29.17 27.72 -25.39
N ILE A 155 28.00 28.11 -24.84
CA ILE A 155 27.92 29.04 -23.71
C ILE A 155 28.28 28.33 -22.41
N THR A 156 29.44 28.69 -21.83
CA THR A 156 29.96 28.13 -20.57
C THR A 156 29.66 28.96 -19.33
N SER A 157 29.27 30.24 -19.50
CA SER A 157 28.81 31.09 -18.40
C SER A 157 27.92 32.23 -18.89
N ILE A 158 26.98 32.67 -18.06
CA ILE A 158 26.18 33.89 -18.27
C ILE A 158 26.20 34.70 -16.98
N SER A 159 27.30 35.42 -16.75
CA SER A 159 27.43 36.35 -15.64
C SER A 159 27.18 37.78 -16.12
N GLY A 160 26.10 38.41 -15.67
CA GLY A 160 25.86 39.84 -15.91
C GLY A 160 24.51 40.22 -16.54
N LEU A 161 23.59 39.28 -16.79
CA LEU A 161 22.23 39.64 -17.20
C LEU A 161 21.48 40.34 -16.06
N LYS A 162 21.22 41.64 -16.23
CA LYS A 162 20.34 42.42 -15.34
C LYS A 162 18.92 42.57 -15.86
N THR A 163 18.72 42.25 -17.15
CA THR A 163 17.43 42.28 -17.84
C THR A 163 17.21 40.92 -18.49
N ALA A 164 15.99 40.38 -18.38
CA ALA A 164 15.64 39.11 -19.00
C ALA A 164 15.73 39.21 -20.53
N LEU A 165 16.26 38.16 -21.17
CA LEU A 165 16.21 38.03 -22.62
C LEU A 165 14.76 37.85 -23.06
N SER A 166 14.28 38.73 -23.92
CA SER A 166 13.00 38.56 -24.61
C SER A 166 13.20 37.57 -25.75
N ILE A 167 12.54 36.42 -25.65
CA ILE A 167 12.46 35.37 -26.67
C ILE A 167 11.18 35.56 -27.48
#